data_AF-A0A9Q0CNN9-F1
#
_entry.id   AF-A0A9Q0CNN9-F1
#
_cell.length_a   1.000
_cell.length_b   1.000
_cell.length_c   1.000
_cell.angle_alpha   90.00
_cell.angle_beta   90.00
_cell.angle_gamma   90.00
#
_symmetry.space_group_name_H-M   'P 1'
#
loop_
_entity.id
_entity.type
_entity.pdbx_description
1 polymer ?
#
loop_
_entity_poly.entity_id
_entity_poly.type
_entity_poly.pdbx_seq_one_letter_code
_entity_poly.pdbx_strand_id
1 'polypeptide(L)'
;MDLLKQELQRKRCLLQSEFSGRKALRRSEIHHLEIQKLREKELQQLQSRKSSSPPPPPPPQSNSNSQPQSEKSSAKDDPALPRDEVIRRLRVLKQPITLFGEDDVARYKRLQSVIESGALEIDADEIGEGQTNDFLRDIYELKKKQKAVISNLSEGGANGGGQGDQEEMTNNKGDKHKDKDKEVPFEDLCDEEKIKVFFKRLLDEWGQEVEEIPEAERRTAKGKSILATYKQCARYLDPLFKMCKKKVGDMMSLQEQIS
;
A
#
# COMPACT_ATOMS: atom_id res chain seq x y z
N MET A 1 -23.11 9.66 -41.80
CA MET A 1 -22.26 10.78 -41.33
C MET A 1 -22.90 11.55 -40.16
N ASP A 2 -24.22 11.67 -40.12
CA ASP A 2 -24.90 12.48 -39.09
C ASP A 2 -24.96 11.84 -37.69
N LEU A 3 -25.11 10.51 -37.61
CA LEU A 3 -25.07 9.78 -36.33
C LEU A 3 -23.73 9.96 -35.59
N LEU A 4 -22.61 9.92 -36.32
CA LEU A 4 -21.28 10.10 -35.73
C LEU A 4 -21.07 11.55 -35.26
N LYS A 5 -21.58 12.54 -36.01
CA LYS A 5 -21.60 13.95 -35.60
C LYS A 5 -22.43 14.14 -34.33
N GLN A 6 -23.59 13.49 -34.25
CA GLN A 6 -24.49 13.55 -33.10
C GLN A 6 -23.84 12.92 -31.85
N GLU A 7 -23.18 11.77 -32.00
CA GLU A 7 -22.46 11.09 -30.91
C GLU A 7 -21.29 11.94 -30.38
N LEU A 8 -20.51 12.54 -31.29
CA LEU A 8 -19.40 13.43 -30.94
C LEU A 8 -19.88 14.71 -30.25
N GLN A 9 -20.99 15.28 -30.72
CA GLN A 9 -21.59 16.47 -30.12
C GLN A 9 -22.15 16.16 -28.72
N ARG A 10 -22.81 15.01 -28.55
CA ARG A 10 -23.26 14.52 -27.24
C ARG A 10 -22.10 14.36 -26.26
N LYS A 11 -20.98 13.76 -26.69
CA LYS A 11 -19.77 13.62 -25.85
C LYS A 11 -19.13 14.96 -25.50
N ARG A 12 -19.11 15.92 -26.44
CA ARG A 12 -18.63 17.29 -26.17
C ARG A 12 -19.51 18.03 -25.15
N CYS A 13 -20.84 17.96 -25.29
CA CYS A 13 -21.76 18.57 -24.34
C CYS A 13 -21.62 17.97 -22.92
N LEU A 14 -21.48 16.64 -22.81
CA LEU A 14 -21.26 15.98 -21.52
C LEU A 14 -19.99 16.48 -20.85
N LEU A 15 -18.86 16.49 -21.56
CA LEU A 15 -17.59 17.00 -21.03
C LEU A 15 -17.67 18.49 -20.65
N GLN A 16 -18.41 19.30 -21.41
CA GLN A 16 -18.61 20.71 -21.11
C GLN A 16 -19.45 20.91 -19.83
N SER A 17 -20.46 20.07 -19.60
CA SER A 17 -21.30 20.10 -18.39
C SER A 17 -20.58 19.58 -17.15
N GLU A 18 -19.80 18.48 -17.27
CA GLU A 18 -19.15 17.84 -16.12
C GLU A 18 -17.91 18.61 -15.66
N PHE A 19 -17.26 19.37 -16.55
CA PHE A 19 -15.97 20.01 -16.27
C PHE A 19 -15.93 21.52 -16.55
N SER A 20 -17.11 22.14 -16.69
CA SER A 20 -17.29 23.59 -16.89
C SER A 20 -16.45 24.16 -18.04
N GLY A 21 -16.17 23.36 -19.07
CA GLY A 21 -15.39 23.78 -20.24
C GLY A 21 -13.89 23.98 -20.02
N ARG A 22 -13.31 23.48 -18.92
CA ARG A 22 -11.85 23.52 -18.71
C ARG A 22 -11.13 22.68 -19.77
N LYS A 23 -10.14 23.28 -20.46
CA LYS A 23 -9.38 22.64 -21.56
C LYS A 23 -8.36 21.59 -21.08
N ALA A 24 -7.91 21.69 -19.84
CA ALA A 24 -6.94 20.78 -19.24
C ALA A 24 -7.49 20.27 -17.91
N LEU A 25 -7.45 18.94 -17.73
CA LEU A 25 -7.87 18.28 -16.52
C LEU A 25 -6.78 17.38 -15.99
N ARG A 26 -6.60 17.40 -14.66
CA ARG A 26 -5.70 16.46 -14.01
C ARG A 26 -6.35 15.08 -14.01
N ARG A 27 -5.58 14.06 -14.36
CA ARG A 27 -6.03 12.66 -14.35
C ARG A 27 -6.63 12.23 -12.99
N SER A 28 -6.16 12.81 -11.89
CA SER A 28 -6.70 12.60 -10.54
C SER A 28 -8.14 13.09 -10.38
N GLU A 29 -8.51 14.19 -11.03
CA GLU A 29 -9.85 14.80 -10.98
C GLU A 29 -10.86 13.92 -11.74
N ILE A 30 -10.45 13.42 -12.91
CA ILE A 30 -11.25 12.52 -13.74
C ILE A 30 -11.54 11.21 -12.98
N HIS A 31 -10.49 10.59 -12.43
CA HIS A 31 -10.63 9.34 -11.68
C HIS A 31 -11.48 9.50 -10.42
N HIS A 32 -11.37 10.65 -9.75
CA HIS A 32 -12.20 10.96 -8.58
C HIS A 32 -13.69 11.06 -8.92
N LEU A 33 -14.02 11.78 -9.99
CA LEU A 33 -15.40 11.91 -10.46
C LEU A 33 -15.96 10.58 -10.96
N GLU A 34 -15.15 9.76 -11.60
CA GLU A 34 -15.54 8.42 -12.05
C GLU A 34 -15.86 7.50 -10.87
N ILE A 35 -15.05 7.54 -9.80
CA ILE A 35 -15.33 6.85 -8.54
C ILE A 35 -16.62 7.39 -7.90
N GLN A 36 -16.81 8.71 -7.86
CA GLN A 36 -18.00 9.32 -7.26
C GLN A 36 -19.28 8.90 -7.99
N LYS A 37 -19.26 8.94 -9.32
CA LYS A 37 -20.38 8.52 -10.18
C LYS A 37 -20.70 7.04 -10.04
N LEU A 38 -19.67 6.21 -9.81
CA LEU A 38 -19.85 4.78 -9.50
C LEU A 38 -20.61 4.59 -8.17
N ARG A 39 -20.20 5.32 -7.13
CA ARG A 39 -20.84 5.28 -5.79
C ARG A 39 -22.28 5.78 -5.83
N GLU A 40 -22.56 6.84 -6.58
CA GLU A 40 -23.92 7.37 -6.74
C GLU A 40 -24.84 6.37 -7.46
N LYS A 41 -24.35 5.72 -8.52
CA LYS A 41 -25.09 4.65 -9.21
C LYS A 41 -25.38 3.47 -8.29
N GLU A 42 -24.41 3.08 -7.46
CA GLU A 42 -24.57 2.00 -6.48
C GLU A 42 -25.65 2.34 -5.44
N LEU A 43 -25.63 3.56 -4.90
CA LEU A 43 -26.67 4.06 -3.99
C LEU A 43 -28.06 4.08 -4.64
N GLN A 44 -28.14 4.50 -5.90
CA GLN A 44 -29.41 4.55 -6.63
C GLN A 44 -29.96 3.14 -6.89
N GLN A 45 -29.09 2.17 -7.16
CA GLN A 45 -29.46 0.78 -7.35
C GLN A 45 -29.93 0.13 -6.03
N LEU A 46 -29.36 0.52 -4.89
CA LEU A 46 -29.84 0.10 -3.57
C LEU A 46 -31.20 0.71 -3.23
N GLN A 47 -31.46 1.96 -3.63
CA GLN A 47 -32.76 2.61 -3.45
C GLN A 47 -33.86 1.99 -4.32
N SER A 48 -33.57 1.64 -5.57
CA SER A 48 -34.55 0.99 -6.45
C SER A 48 -34.90 -0.43 -5.99
N ARG A 49 -33.92 -1.17 -5.42
CA ARG A 49 -34.18 -2.47 -4.80
C ARG A 49 -35.01 -2.38 -3.51
N LYS A 50 -34.91 -1.27 -2.76
CA LYS A 50 -35.75 -1.00 -1.58
C LYS A 50 -37.20 -0.63 -1.93
N SER A 51 -37.45 -0.06 -3.12
CA SER A 51 -38.80 0.33 -3.54
C SER A 51 -39.55 -0.76 -4.32
N SER A 52 -38.89 -1.84 -4.76
CA SER A 52 -39.55 -3.00 -5.38
C SER A 52 -39.78 -4.13 -4.35
N SER A 53 -40.72 -3.96 -3.42
CA SER A 53 -41.24 -5.11 -2.66
C SER A 53 -42.24 -5.88 -3.53
N PRO A 54 -42.11 -7.20 -3.74
CA PRO A 54 -43.16 -7.98 -4.38
C PRO A 54 -44.41 -8.02 -3.48
N PRO A 55 -45.64 -8.05 -4.04
CA PRO A 55 -46.86 -8.08 -3.25
C PRO A 55 -46.98 -9.39 -2.46
N PRO A 56 -47.68 -9.40 -1.31
CA PRO A 56 -47.80 -10.59 -0.48
C PRO A 56 -48.61 -11.69 -1.19
N PRO A 57 -48.24 -12.97 -1.04
CA PRO A 57 -49.03 -14.08 -1.58
C PRO A 57 -50.36 -14.24 -0.82
N PRO A 58 -51.43 -14.75 -1.47
CA PRO A 58 -52.71 -14.99 -0.80
C PRO A 58 -52.62 -16.17 0.20
N PRO A 59 -53.50 -16.22 1.23
CA PRO A 59 -53.43 -17.23 2.28
C PRO A 59 -53.83 -18.64 1.78
N PRO A 60 -53.24 -19.72 2.35
CA PRO A 60 -53.49 -21.08 1.90
C PRO A 60 -54.77 -21.64 2.52
N GLN A 61 -55.66 -22.19 1.69
CA GLN A 61 -56.72 -23.07 2.17
C GLN A 61 -56.15 -24.46 2.46
N SER A 62 -56.41 -24.89 3.69
CA SER A 62 -56.13 -26.18 4.28
C SER A 62 -56.83 -27.33 3.56
N ASN A 63 -56.08 -28.38 3.20
CA ASN A 63 -56.51 -29.75 3.46
C ASN A 63 -55.33 -30.71 3.60
N SER A 64 -55.28 -31.28 4.79
CA SER A 64 -54.57 -32.44 5.34
C SER A 64 -54.21 -33.54 4.33
N ASN A 65 -52.97 -34.03 4.30
CA ASN A 65 -52.57 -35.24 5.05
C ASN A 65 -51.08 -35.59 4.89
N SER A 66 -50.48 -36.05 6.00
CA SER A 66 -49.20 -36.83 6.16
C SER A 66 -47.83 -36.16 5.94
N GLN A 67 -47.25 -35.72 7.08
CA GLN A 67 -45.82 -35.64 7.46
C GLN A 67 -45.17 -37.06 7.59
N PRO A 68 -43.84 -37.24 7.83
CA PRO A 68 -42.87 -36.34 8.51
C PRO A 68 -41.52 -36.10 7.78
N GLN A 69 -41.07 -34.84 7.71
CA GLN A 69 -40.04 -34.17 8.54
C GLN A 69 -38.58 -34.42 8.16
N SER A 70 -37.93 -33.35 7.68
CA SER A 70 -36.63 -32.82 8.11
C SER A 70 -36.49 -31.43 7.45
N GLU A 71 -37.01 -30.38 8.09
CA GLU A 71 -36.24 -29.31 8.78
C GLU A 71 -35.30 -28.51 7.85
N LYS A 72 -35.23 -27.19 7.81
CA LYS A 72 -35.93 -26.07 8.45
C LYS A 72 -35.46 -24.81 7.68
N SER A 73 -36.42 -24.00 7.26
CA SER A 73 -36.40 -22.53 7.15
C SER A 73 -35.05 -21.78 7.13
N SER A 74 -34.80 -21.04 6.04
CA SER A 74 -34.22 -19.70 6.13
C SER A 74 -34.67 -18.82 4.96
N ALA A 75 -35.87 -18.25 5.10
CA ALA A 75 -36.23 -17.06 4.35
C ALA A 75 -35.55 -15.85 5.02
N LYS A 76 -34.77 -15.10 4.22
CA LYS A 76 -34.34 -13.71 4.44
C LYS A 76 -33.26 -13.44 5.51
N ASP A 77 -32.02 -13.84 5.20
CA ASP A 77 -30.84 -13.09 5.63
C ASP A 77 -30.19 -12.50 4.37
N ASP A 78 -30.77 -11.44 3.79
CA ASP A 78 -30.02 -10.67 2.79
C ASP A 78 -28.78 -10.11 3.51
N PRO A 79 -27.55 -10.35 3.00
CA PRO A 79 -26.36 -9.81 3.62
C PRO A 79 -26.49 -8.30 3.63
N ALA A 80 -26.52 -7.70 4.83
CA ALA A 80 -26.69 -6.26 5.00
C ALA A 80 -25.57 -5.45 4.32
N LEU A 81 -24.50 -6.11 3.90
CA LEU A 81 -23.30 -5.54 3.29
C LEU A 81 -23.02 -6.19 1.93
N PRO A 82 -22.67 -5.39 0.89
CA PRO A 82 -22.30 -5.93 -0.42
C PRO A 82 -21.12 -6.90 -0.34
N ARG A 83 -21.09 -7.88 -1.26
CA ARG A 83 -20.03 -8.90 -1.36
C ARG A 83 -18.62 -8.31 -1.31
N ASP A 84 -18.38 -7.24 -2.06
CA ASP A 84 -17.06 -6.61 -2.17
C ASP A 84 -16.61 -5.96 -0.86
N GLU A 85 -17.57 -5.46 -0.08
CA GLU A 85 -17.32 -4.92 1.25
C GLU A 85 -16.92 -6.03 2.23
N VAL A 86 -17.63 -7.17 2.19
CA VAL A 86 -17.31 -8.35 2.99
C VAL A 86 -15.89 -8.83 2.68
N ILE A 87 -15.54 -8.92 1.40
CA ILE A 87 -14.19 -9.29 0.94
C ILE A 87 -13.15 -8.31 1.43
N ARG A 88 -13.42 -7.00 1.33
CA ARG A 88 -12.48 -5.97 1.77
C ARG A 88 -12.23 -6.05 3.27
N ARG A 89 -13.29 -6.22 4.08
CA ARG A 89 -13.14 -6.38 5.53
C ARG A 89 -12.42 -7.67 5.89
N LEU A 90 -12.72 -8.79 5.25
CA LEU A 90 -11.97 -10.04 5.46
C LEU A 90 -10.49 -9.91 5.09
N ARG A 91 -10.17 -9.19 4.00
CA ARG A 91 -8.77 -8.92 3.60
C ARG A 91 -8.05 -8.06 4.64
N VAL A 92 -8.70 -7.01 5.15
CA VAL A 92 -8.15 -6.19 6.24
C VAL A 92 -7.93 -7.07 7.47
N LEU A 93 -8.90 -7.92 7.81
CA LEU A 93 -8.85 -8.90 8.90
C LEU A 93 -7.87 -10.08 8.66
N LYS A 94 -7.08 -10.04 7.58
CA LYS A 94 -6.16 -11.13 7.17
C LYS A 94 -6.81 -12.52 7.14
N GLN A 95 -8.12 -12.58 6.89
CA GLN A 95 -8.88 -13.82 6.80
C GLN A 95 -8.97 -14.29 5.33
N PRO A 96 -9.07 -15.61 5.08
CA PRO A 96 -9.36 -16.13 3.75
C PRO A 96 -10.58 -15.43 3.14
N ILE A 97 -10.44 -14.96 1.90
CA ILE A 97 -11.47 -14.16 1.23
C ILE A 97 -12.75 -14.98 1.01
N THR A 98 -12.61 -16.25 0.64
CA THR A 98 -13.72 -17.18 0.44
C THR A 98 -13.24 -18.60 0.70
N LEU A 99 -13.97 -19.36 1.51
CA LEU A 99 -13.70 -20.77 1.76
C LEU A 99 -14.37 -21.66 0.69
N PHE A 100 -13.90 -22.90 0.54
CA PHE A 100 -14.47 -23.82 -0.45
C PHE A 100 -15.93 -24.17 -0.08
N GLY A 101 -16.84 -24.05 -1.04
CA GLY A 101 -18.28 -24.28 -0.81
C GLY A 101 -18.97 -23.18 0.01
N GLU A 102 -18.31 -22.04 0.24
CA GLU A 102 -18.88 -20.92 0.99
C GLU A 102 -19.70 -19.98 0.08
N ASP A 103 -21.01 -19.92 0.32
CA ASP A 103 -21.92 -18.94 -0.29
C ASP A 103 -21.74 -17.54 0.31
N ASP A 104 -22.20 -16.49 -0.38
CA ASP A 104 -22.01 -15.10 0.06
C ASP A 104 -22.62 -14.81 1.45
N VAL A 105 -23.73 -15.47 1.80
CA VAL A 105 -24.36 -15.37 3.14
C VAL A 105 -23.49 -16.02 4.21
N ALA A 106 -22.92 -17.20 3.92
CA ALA A 106 -22.03 -17.91 4.83
C ALA A 106 -20.74 -17.11 5.07
N ARG A 107 -20.20 -16.49 4.01
CA ARG A 107 -19.06 -15.56 4.09
C ARG A 107 -19.36 -14.36 4.97
N TYR A 108 -20.55 -13.78 4.84
CA TYR A 108 -20.97 -12.66 5.67
C TYR A 108 -21.10 -13.05 7.14
N LYS A 109 -21.70 -14.21 7.44
CA LYS A 109 -21.81 -14.74 8.81
C LYS A 109 -20.43 -14.99 9.42
N ARG A 110 -19.48 -15.55 8.65
CA ARG A 110 -18.09 -15.70 9.10
C ARG A 110 -17.45 -14.35 9.41
N LEU A 111 -17.63 -13.34 8.57
CA LEU A 111 -17.12 -12.00 8.86
C LEU A 111 -17.70 -11.46 10.19
N GLN A 112 -19.00 -11.65 10.44
CA GLN A 112 -19.62 -11.25 11.70
C GLN A 112 -19.01 -12.00 12.90
N SER A 113 -18.86 -13.32 12.81
CA SER A 113 -18.23 -14.12 13.87
C SER A 113 -16.77 -13.71 14.12
N VAL A 114 -16.01 -13.38 13.07
CA VAL A 114 -14.63 -12.89 13.22
C VAL A 114 -14.60 -11.54 13.96
N ILE A 115 -15.48 -10.61 13.60
CA ILE A 115 -15.60 -9.31 14.28
C ILE A 115 -16.03 -9.48 15.73
N GLU A 116 -17.04 -10.32 15.99
CA GLU A 116 -17.60 -10.58 17.32
C GLU A 116 -16.61 -11.30 18.24
N SER A 117 -15.80 -12.21 17.69
CA SER A 117 -14.75 -12.91 18.43
C SER A 117 -13.60 -11.99 18.88
N GLY A 118 -13.54 -10.74 18.39
CA GLY A 118 -12.55 -9.75 18.80
C GLY A 118 -11.08 -10.15 18.52
N ALA A 119 -10.85 -11.20 17.74
CA ALA A 119 -9.57 -11.90 17.69
C ALA A 119 -8.45 -11.17 16.93
N LEU A 120 -8.63 -9.91 16.53
CA LEU A 120 -7.68 -9.20 15.69
C LEU A 120 -7.64 -7.70 16.02
N GLU A 121 -6.74 -7.32 16.91
CA GLU A 121 -6.13 -5.99 16.88
C GLU A 121 -5.28 -5.92 15.61
N ILE A 122 -5.82 -5.32 14.56
CA ILE A 122 -5.01 -4.96 13.40
C ILE A 122 -4.63 -3.51 13.60
N ASP A 123 -3.38 -3.32 14.01
CA ASP A 123 -2.74 -2.02 13.97
C ASP A 123 -2.93 -1.46 12.56
N ALA A 124 -3.56 -0.28 12.46
CA ALA A 124 -3.78 0.38 11.18
C ALA A 124 -2.45 0.64 10.43
N ASP A 125 -1.32 0.53 11.13
CA ASP A 125 0.04 0.61 10.61
C ASP A 125 0.53 -0.68 9.93
N GLU A 126 -0.05 -1.85 10.23
CA GLU A 126 0.32 -3.16 9.64
C GLU A 126 -0.42 -3.46 8.32
N ILE A 127 -1.38 -2.61 7.94
CA ILE A 127 -2.22 -2.76 6.72
C ILE A 127 -1.40 -2.57 5.41
N GLY A 128 -0.14 -2.16 5.52
CA GLY A 128 0.77 -1.91 4.38
C GLY A 128 1.80 -3.00 4.07
N GLU A 129 1.90 -4.06 4.89
CA GLU A 129 3.02 -5.03 4.86
C GLU A 129 2.82 -6.24 3.92
N GLY A 130 1.95 -6.13 2.93
CA GLY A 130 1.98 -7.07 1.81
C GLY A 130 3.28 -6.93 0.98
N GLN A 131 3.40 -7.68 -0.13
CA GLN A 131 4.33 -7.40 -1.24
C GLN A 131 4.00 -6.02 -1.87
N THR A 132 4.13 -4.96 -1.10
CA THR A 132 3.99 -3.60 -1.58
C THR A 132 5.28 -3.24 -2.27
N ASN A 133 5.13 -2.59 -3.42
CA ASN A 133 6.24 -2.12 -4.19
C ASN A 133 7.09 -1.19 -3.31
N ASP A 134 8.33 -1.60 -2.99
CA ASP A 134 9.28 -0.87 -2.14
C ASP A 134 9.42 0.60 -2.58
N PHE A 135 9.33 0.87 -3.88
CA PHE A 135 9.35 2.22 -4.44
C PHE A 135 8.14 3.05 -4.02
N LEU A 136 6.94 2.46 -4.00
CA LEU A 136 5.72 3.16 -3.58
C LEU A 136 5.75 3.45 -2.08
N ARG A 137 6.34 2.57 -1.26
CA ARG A 137 6.56 2.82 0.16
C ARG A 137 7.45 4.05 0.35
N ASP A 138 8.61 4.08 -0.31
CA ASP A 138 9.55 5.20 -0.19
C ASP A 138 8.94 6.54 -0.66
N ILE A 139 8.19 6.53 -1.77
CA ILE A 139 7.48 7.72 -2.25
C ILE A 139 6.39 8.17 -1.27
N TYR A 140 5.69 7.23 -0.63
CA TYR A 140 4.67 7.55 0.37
C TYR A 140 5.28 8.16 1.63
N GLU A 141 6.36 7.59 2.15
CA GLU A 141 7.10 8.12 3.31
C GLU A 141 7.63 9.55 3.03
N LEU A 142 8.20 9.78 1.85
CA LEU A 142 8.65 11.13 1.44
C LEU A 142 7.50 12.13 1.40
N LYS A 143 6.32 11.72 0.91
CA LYS A 143 5.11 12.56 0.91
C LYS A 143 4.60 12.82 2.33
N LYS A 144 4.61 11.80 3.20
CA LYS A 144 4.21 11.91 4.62
C LYS A 144 5.10 12.92 5.35
N LYS A 145 6.44 12.81 5.21
CA LYS A 145 7.41 13.76 5.79
C LYS A 145 7.18 15.18 5.28
N GLN A 146 6.97 15.37 3.97
CA GLN A 146 6.70 16.70 3.43
C GLN A 146 5.37 17.30 3.93
N LYS A 147 4.32 16.47 4.07
CA LYS A 147 3.03 16.91 4.62
C LYS A 147 3.16 17.31 6.09
N ALA A 148 3.91 16.55 6.89
CA ALA A 148 4.17 16.88 8.28
C ALA A 148 4.90 18.24 8.42
N VAL A 149 5.91 18.49 7.58
CA VAL A 149 6.59 19.80 7.53
C VAL A 149 5.62 20.92 7.19
N ILE A 150 4.77 20.76 6.16
CA ILE A 150 3.79 21.79 5.76
C ILE A 150 2.73 22.02 6.85
N SER A 151 2.28 20.96 7.53
CA SER A 151 1.34 21.05 8.66
C SER A 151 1.93 21.87 9.81
N ASN A 152 3.20 21.62 10.15
CA ASN A 152 3.92 22.33 11.20
C ASN A 152 4.16 23.81 10.87
N LEU A 153 4.22 24.19 9.58
CA LEU A 153 4.29 25.61 9.18
C LEU A 153 2.91 26.31 9.18
N SER A 154 1.81 25.57 9.20
CA SER A 154 0.45 26.11 9.08
C SER A 154 -0.23 26.42 10.43
N GLU A 155 0.27 25.88 11.55
CA GLU A 155 -0.42 25.94 12.86
C GLU A 155 0.17 26.95 13.88
N GLY A 156 1.02 27.88 13.47
CA GLY A 156 1.29 29.11 14.25
C GLY A 156 2.61 29.14 15.02
N GLY A 157 3.16 30.34 15.11
CA GLY A 157 4.47 30.61 15.70
C GLY A 157 4.51 30.67 17.24
N ALA A 158 5.75 30.57 17.73
CA ALA A 158 6.26 30.84 19.08
C ALA A 158 5.86 29.86 20.20
N ASN A 159 6.70 28.87 20.49
CA ASN A 159 7.78 28.97 21.49
C ASN A 159 8.50 27.61 21.65
N GLY A 160 9.81 27.65 21.89
CA GLY A 160 10.52 26.63 22.67
C GLY A 160 10.99 25.35 21.95
N GLY A 161 12.27 25.37 21.57
CA GLY A 161 13.21 24.25 21.45
C GLY A 161 12.68 22.80 21.41
N GLY A 162 12.99 22.10 20.33
CA GLY A 162 12.77 20.67 20.24
C GLY A 162 13.57 20.06 19.11
N GLN A 163 14.69 19.44 19.48
CA GLN A 163 15.24 18.23 18.90
C GLN A 163 15.10 18.09 17.37
N GLY A 164 16.17 18.47 16.65
CA GLY A 164 16.45 17.86 15.35
C GLY A 164 16.76 16.39 15.57
N ASP A 165 15.71 15.57 15.58
CA ASP A 165 15.80 14.11 15.59
C ASP A 165 16.36 13.67 14.23
N GLN A 166 17.69 13.69 14.17
CA GLN A 166 18.49 12.89 13.24
C GLN A 166 18.41 11.42 13.69
N GLU A 167 17.26 10.79 13.51
CA GLU A 167 17.13 9.33 13.50
C GLU A 167 16.19 9.02 12.32
N GLU A 168 16.59 8.36 11.24
CA GLU A 168 17.50 7.24 11.12
C GLU A 168 18.29 7.31 9.81
N MET A 169 19.61 7.42 9.93
CA MET A 169 20.59 6.75 9.07
C MET A 169 21.76 6.35 9.99
N THR A 170 21.44 5.63 11.05
CA THR A 170 22.43 5.10 12.02
C THR A 170 22.10 3.66 12.42
N ASN A 171 21.56 2.84 11.51
CA ASN A 171 21.65 1.39 11.66
C ASN A 171 22.93 0.86 11.01
N ASN A 172 24.06 1.27 11.58
CA ASN A 172 25.28 0.46 11.59
C ASN A 172 26.01 0.65 12.94
N LYS A 173 25.25 0.61 14.04
CA LYS A 173 25.77 0.55 15.40
C LYS A 173 25.84 -0.93 15.82
N GLY A 174 26.75 -1.64 15.18
CA GLY A 174 26.97 -3.07 15.36
C GLY A 174 28.27 -3.52 14.72
N ASP A 175 29.33 -2.74 14.88
CA ASP A 175 30.71 -3.23 15.00
C ASP A 175 31.63 -2.05 15.30
N LYS A 176 31.76 -1.72 16.59
CA LYS A 176 32.98 -1.08 17.09
C LYS A 176 33.93 -2.20 17.49
N HIS A 177 34.27 -3.08 16.56
CA HIS A 177 35.53 -3.77 16.67
C HIS A 177 36.60 -2.75 16.32
N LYS A 178 37.49 -2.57 17.28
CA LYS A 178 38.59 -1.63 17.27
C LYS A 178 39.69 -2.21 16.38
N ASP A 179 39.37 -2.51 15.14
CA ASP A 179 40.37 -2.97 14.19
C ASP A 179 41.03 -1.73 13.62
N LYS A 180 42.25 -1.54 14.11
CA LYS A 180 43.26 -0.73 13.45
C LYS A 180 43.53 -1.41 12.10
N ASP A 181 42.61 -1.25 11.16
CA ASP A 181 42.85 -1.62 9.78
C ASP A 181 44.00 -0.73 9.33
N LYS A 182 45.17 -1.37 9.22
CA LYS A 182 46.23 -0.90 8.34
C LYS A 182 45.51 -0.53 7.05
N GLU A 183 45.76 0.66 6.50
CA GLU A 183 45.30 0.99 5.15
C GLU A 183 45.98 0.00 4.21
N VAL A 184 45.36 -1.16 4.01
CA VAL A 184 45.77 -2.14 3.04
C VAL A 184 45.44 -1.50 1.70
N PRO A 185 46.43 -1.32 0.80
CA PRO A 185 46.18 -0.78 -0.53
C PRO A 185 45.02 -1.52 -1.19
N PHE A 186 44.19 -0.81 -1.95
CA PHE A 186 43.00 -1.38 -2.60
C PHE A 186 43.33 -2.63 -3.41
N GLU A 187 44.55 -2.69 -3.98
CA GLU A 187 45.10 -3.77 -4.77
C GLU A 187 45.34 -5.06 -3.95
N ASP A 188 45.62 -4.93 -2.66
CA ASP A 188 45.95 -6.03 -1.74
C ASP A 188 44.71 -6.60 -1.02
N LEU A 189 43.54 -5.98 -1.19
CA LEU A 189 42.27 -6.51 -0.68
C LEU A 189 41.85 -7.78 -1.42
N CYS A 190 41.13 -8.68 -0.74
CA CYS A 190 40.49 -9.80 -1.42
C CYS A 190 39.38 -9.31 -2.36
N ASP A 191 38.98 -10.12 -3.34
CA ASP A 191 37.98 -9.72 -4.33
C ASP A 191 36.64 -9.33 -3.67
N GLU A 192 36.21 -10.04 -2.63
CA GLU A 192 35.01 -9.71 -1.87
C GLU A 192 35.10 -8.36 -1.14
N GLU A 193 36.27 -7.99 -0.65
CA GLU A 193 36.53 -6.70 -0.01
C GLU A 193 36.61 -5.57 -1.04
N LYS A 194 37.28 -5.80 -2.17
CA LYS A 194 37.30 -4.87 -3.31
C LYS A 194 35.90 -4.54 -3.80
N ILE A 195 35.07 -5.56 -4.00
CA ILE A 195 33.66 -5.42 -4.38
C ILE A 195 32.92 -4.56 -3.34
N LYS A 196 33.06 -4.90 -2.05
CA LYS A 196 32.39 -4.16 -0.96
C LYS A 196 32.83 -2.69 -0.90
N VAL A 197 34.13 -2.41 -0.96
CA VAL A 197 34.67 -1.05 -0.91
C VAL A 197 34.23 -0.24 -2.12
N PHE A 198 34.30 -0.83 -3.32
CA PHE A 198 33.88 -0.18 -4.56
C PHE A 198 32.39 0.20 -4.55
N PHE A 199 31.50 -0.75 -4.24
CA PHE A 199 30.06 -0.48 -4.23
C PHE A 199 29.63 0.44 -3.09
N LYS A 200 30.33 0.43 -1.95
CA LYS A 200 30.12 1.42 -0.89
C LYS A 200 30.50 2.82 -1.37
N ARG A 201 31.69 2.97 -1.97
CA ARG A 201 32.13 4.25 -2.53
C ARG A 201 31.14 4.79 -3.57
N LEU A 202 30.66 3.92 -4.46
CA LEU A 202 29.68 4.31 -5.49
C LEU A 202 28.33 4.73 -4.89
N LEU A 203 27.86 4.04 -3.84
CA LEU A 203 26.65 4.45 -3.11
C LEU A 203 26.84 5.78 -2.39
N ASP A 204 28.01 6.02 -1.80
CA ASP A 204 28.32 7.27 -1.10
C ASP A 204 28.40 8.44 -2.10
N GLU A 205 29.06 8.25 -3.26
CA GLU A 205 29.10 9.22 -4.36
C GLU A 205 27.68 9.53 -4.88
N TRP A 206 26.85 8.51 -5.13
CA TRP A 206 25.47 8.73 -5.56
C TRP A 206 24.61 9.39 -4.46
N GLY A 207 24.85 9.05 -3.19
CA GLY A 207 24.19 9.69 -2.05
C GLY A 207 24.49 11.19 -1.98
N GLN A 208 25.75 11.58 -2.22
CA GLN A 208 26.17 12.97 -2.30
C GLN A 208 25.48 13.69 -3.47
N GLU A 209 25.46 13.10 -4.67
CA GLU A 209 24.74 13.68 -5.81
C GLU A 209 23.27 13.92 -5.49
N VAL A 210 22.61 12.97 -4.81
CA VAL A 210 21.20 13.09 -4.42
C VAL A 210 20.97 14.18 -3.37
N GLU A 211 21.93 14.41 -2.47
CA GLU A 211 21.88 15.47 -1.46
C GLU A 211 22.12 16.86 -2.07
N GLU A 212 23.02 16.94 -3.07
CA GLU A 212 23.31 18.16 -3.82
C GLU A 212 22.18 18.59 -4.75
N ILE A 213 21.21 17.71 -5.08
CA ILE A 213 20.02 18.08 -5.87
C ILE A 213 19.31 19.27 -5.20
N PRO A 214 19.16 20.41 -5.92
CA PRO A 214 18.55 21.60 -5.37
C PRO A 214 17.14 21.33 -4.86
N GLU A 215 16.79 21.97 -3.75
CA GLU A 215 15.57 21.67 -3.00
C GLU A 215 14.27 21.83 -3.83
N ALA A 216 14.29 22.73 -4.83
CA ALA A 216 13.19 22.92 -5.78
C ALA A 216 12.96 21.66 -6.66
N GLU A 217 14.04 21.03 -7.12
CA GLU A 217 13.98 19.83 -7.95
C GLU A 217 13.69 18.58 -7.11
N ARG A 218 14.24 18.52 -5.89
CA ARG A 218 13.99 17.43 -4.93
C ARG A 218 12.51 17.29 -4.58
N ARG A 219 11.76 18.40 -4.53
CA ARG A 219 10.30 18.38 -4.29
C ARG A 219 9.47 17.88 -5.48
N THR A 220 10.04 17.89 -6.68
CA THR A 220 9.37 17.45 -7.90
C THR A 220 9.17 15.93 -7.89
N ALA A 221 8.19 15.43 -8.65
CA ALA A 221 7.95 13.98 -8.77
C ALA A 221 9.20 13.21 -9.27
N LYS A 222 9.99 13.82 -10.16
CA LYS A 222 11.27 13.28 -10.64
C LYS A 222 12.31 13.21 -9.53
N GLY A 223 12.53 14.29 -8.76
CA GLY A 223 13.47 14.29 -7.63
C GLY A 223 13.09 13.27 -6.55
N LYS A 224 11.79 13.16 -6.23
CA LYS A 224 11.29 12.11 -5.32
C LYS A 224 11.54 10.70 -5.85
N SER A 225 11.35 10.49 -7.16
CA SER A 225 11.66 9.21 -7.80
C SER A 225 13.13 8.87 -7.68
N ILE A 226 14.04 9.82 -7.92
CA ILE A 226 15.49 9.61 -7.82
C ILE A 226 15.88 9.21 -6.39
N LEU A 227 15.41 9.95 -5.38
CA LEU A 227 15.69 9.65 -3.98
C LEU A 227 15.11 8.30 -3.54
N ALA A 228 13.91 7.95 -4.00
CA ALA A 228 13.32 6.63 -3.74
C ALA A 228 14.12 5.50 -4.41
N THR A 229 14.54 5.68 -5.67
CA THR A 229 15.37 4.70 -6.38
C THR A 229 16.71 4.49 -5.68
N TYR A 230 17.39 5.57 -5.26
CA TYR A 230 18.64 5.48 -4.50
C TYR A 230 18.46 4.66 -3.21
N LYS A 231 17.43 4.98 -2.41
CA LYS A 231 17.12 4.25 -1.18
C LYS A 231 16.80 2.78 -1.41
N GLN A 232 16.05 2.49 -2.48
CA GLN A 232 15.74 1.12 -2.86
C GLN A 232 17.02 0.35 -3.25
N CYS A 233 17.88 0.94 -4.07
CA CYS A 233 19.15 0.36 -4.47
C CYS A 233 20.06 0.09 -3.26
N ALA A 234 20.20 1.04 -2.34
CA ALA A 234 20.99 0.88 -1.12
C ALA A 234 20.52 -0.33 -0.29
N ARG A 235 19.20 -0.46 -0.07
CA ARG A 235 18.59 -1.60 0.66
C ARG A 235 18.83 -2.93 -0.05
N TYR A 236 18.80 -2.95 -1.39
CA TYR A 236 19.03 -4.18 -2.16
C TYR A 236 20.49 -4.63 -2.19
N LEU A 237 21.44 -3.74 -1.88
CA LEU A 237 22.86 -4.07 -1.77
C LEU A 237 23.25 -4.54 -0.35
N ASP A 238 22.41 -4.34 0.66
CA ASP A 238 22.69 -4.81 2.03
C ASP A 238 22.98 -6.32 2.13
N PRO A 239 22.22 -7.23 1.46
CA PRO A 239 22.53 -8.65 1.46
C PRO A 239 23.90 -8.94 0.86
N LEU A 240 24.29 -8.25 -0.22
CA LEU A 240 25.60 -8.40 -0.85
C LEU A 240 26.71 -8.01 0.13
N PHE A 241 26.59 -6.86 0.81
CA PHE A 241 27.59 -6.42 1.79
C PHE A 241 27.72 -7.38 2.97
N LYS A 242 26.62 -8.00 3.41
CA LYS A 242 26.64 -9.05 4.45
C LYS A 242 27.38 -10.30 3.96
N MET A 243 27.15 -10.72 2.72
CA MET A 243 27.84 -11.87 2.12
C MET A 243 29.35 -11.63 1.98
N CYS A 244 29.76 -10.43 1.54
CA CYS A 244 31.17 -10.05 1.47
C CYS A 244 31.83 -10.08 2.85
N LYS A 245 31.16 -9.60 3.91
CA LYS A 245 31.69 -9.66 5.29
C LYS A 245 31.87 -11.11 5.79
N LYS A 246 30.87 -11.97 5.54
CA LYS A 246 30.88 -13.36 6.05
C LYS A 246 31.99 -14.19 5.41
N LYS A 247 32.17 -14.08 4.09
CA LYS A 247 33.22 -14.82 3.38
C LYS A 247 34.63 -14.40 3.78
N VAL A 248 34.85 -13.13 4.07
CA VAL A 248 36.11 -12.63 4.62
C VAL A 248 36.39 -13.25 5.99
N GLY A 249 35.37 -13.31 6.87
CA GLY A 249 35.49 -14.00 8.16
C GLY A 249 35.80 -15.49 8.04
N ASP A 250 35.15 -16.18 7.10
CA ASP A 250 35.37 -17.61 6.84
C ASP A 250 36.79 -17.86 6.25
N MET A 251 37.31 -16.97 5.39
CA MET A 251 38.67 -17.06 4.84
C MET A 251 39.76 -16.82 5.90
N MET A 252 39.58 -15.81 6.77
CA MET A 252 40.51 -15.53 7.87
C MET A 252 40.56 -16.68 8.87
N SER A 253 39.40 -17.27 9.21
CA SER A 253 39.32 -18.42 10.11
C SER A 253 40.00 -19.68 9.55
N LEU A 254 39.99 -19.88 8.23
CA LEU A 254 40.69 -21.01 7.60
C LEU A 254 42.22 -20.80 7.57
N GLN A 255 42.70 -19.56 7.45
CA GLN A 255 44.13 -19.26 7.52
C GLN A 255 44.70 -19.45 8.94
N GLU A 256 43.95 -19.10 9.99
CA GLU A 256 44.38 -19.33 11.38
C GLU A 256 44.38 -20.81 11.79
N GLN A 257 43.59 -21.67 11.14
CA GLN A 257 43.60 -23.11 11.42
C GLN A 257 44.73 -23.88 10.71
N ILE A 258 45.41 -23.25 9.75
CA ILE A 258 46.50 -23.85 8.96
C ILE A 258 47.89 -23.41 9.47
N SER A 259 47.94 -22.44 10.38
CA SER A 259 49.16 -21.99 11.08
C SER A 259 49.31 -22.64 12.45
#